data_AF-A0A3N6BF29-F1
#
_entry.id   AF-A0A3N6BF29-F1
#
_cell.length_a   1.000
_cell.length_b   1.000
_cell.length_c   1.000
_cell.angle_alpha   90.00
_cell.angle_beta   90.00
_cell.angle_gamma   90.00
#
_symmetry.space_group_name_H-M   'P 1'
#
loop_
_entity.id
_entity.type
_entity.pdbx_description
1 polymer ?
#
loop_
_entity_poly.entity_id
_entity_poly.type
_entity_poly.pdbx_seq_one_letter_code
_entity_poly.pdbx_strand_id
1 'polypeptide(L)'
;MRAGRIVVHPVLLAVYPVLFLYSRNRVEAGVDQVPWPMLLSVAGALLLWLVLAALIRHTRKSAAATTICLFFFFAYGHLHDLLQAWDLPGSRHSRLLPVMLLACGYSVYFVATARSAFEKATSALNGAAIFLVLVNLGSAALHWIGQPALQADARPGPDVVTRSTTDSRVGYLPDIYYIVLDEYAHPDTMRQSYGYGDAPLVAHLKERGFFVASASQSPGHSSIRSIASVLNMEAVPANDTDEMVWGRITDNRVTTFLRSRGYTVIYVGSWFDDGIYEAGADTYRNFYSSGAGGRLSGAFPHTFWNTTMLAPFYDRLVRRHYETYYRGGLIATIDYLKELPHVPGPKFVFAHVLCPHEPFVFGRGGEVVSPTNWNNYADKRHYLDQYIFISGEMSQVVDSLLTRSASPPVIVVQSDHGIRAHHQGIQIGGEEWLKILNAYHAPGAEGIFSDDVSPVQTFRLILNHYFGTAGQVPGDR
;
A
#
# COMPACT_ATOMS: atom_id res chain seq x y z
N MET A 1 -11.74 8.81 -45.77
CA MET A 1 -12.76 8.01 -45.03
C MET A 1 -13.56 8.96 -44.14
N ARG A 2 -14.90 9.01 -44.26
CA ARG A 2 -15.74 9.97 -43.50
C ARG A 2 -15.81 9.55 -42.03
N ALA A 3 -15.03 10.17 -41.16
CA ALA A 3 -14.94 9.91 -39.72
C ALA A 3 -16.29 9.96 -38.94
N GLY A 4 -17.35 10.54 -39.52
CA GLY A 4 -18.69 10.64 -38.92
C GLY A 4 -19.61 9.42 -39.09
N ARG A 5 -19.18 8.32 -39.73
CA ARG A 5 -19.98 7.08 -39.85
C ARG A 5 -19.71 6.07 -38.73
N ILE A 6 -18.50 6.06 -38.16
CA ILE A 6 -18.08 5.08 -37.16
C ILE A 6 -18.27 5.69 -35.77
N VAL A 7 -18.85 4.93 -34.85
CA VAL A 7 -19.07 5.34 -33.46
C VAL A 7 -18.14 4.51 -32.58
N VAL A 8 -17.16 5.17 -31.94
CA VAL A 8 -16.17 4.49 -31.06
C VAL A 8 -16.12 5.11 -29.66
N HIS A 9 -16.58 6.36 -29.50
CA HIS A 9 -16.47 7.09 -28.26
C HIS A 9 -17.05 6.39 -27.01
N PRO A 10 -18.16 5.61 -27.04
CA PRO A 10 -18.62 4.93 -25.82
C PRO A 10 -17.63 3.88 -25.31
N VAL A 11 -16.99 3.13 -26.21
CA VAL A 11 -16.01 2.10 -25.84
C VAL A 11 -14.72 2.76 -25.35
N LEU A 12 -14.22 3.75 -26.07
CA LEU A 12 -12.99 4.46 -25.68
C LEU A 12 -13.14 5.19 -24.33
N LEU A 13 -14.30 5.78 -24.06
CA LEU A 13 -14.58 6.43 -22.77
C LEU A 13 -14.87 5.43 -21.64
N ALA A 14 -15.12 4.16 -21.95
CA ALA A 14 -15.16 3.10 -20.94
C ALA A 14 -13.75 2.57 -20.59
N VAL A 15 -12.82 2.63 -21.55
CA VAL A 15 -11.41 2.26 -21.35
C VAL A 15 -10.64 3.38 -20.63
N TYR A 16 -10.92 4.64 -20.99
CA TYR A 16 -10.16 5.80 -20.52
C TYR A 16 -10.00 5.88 -18.99
N PRO A 17 -11.04 5.77 -18.15
CA PRO A 17 -10.90 5.92 -16.70
C PRO A 17 -9.97 4.88 -16.08
N VAL A 18 -9.98 3.65 -16.60
CA VAL A 18 -9.09 2.57 -16.14
C VAL A 18 -7.64 2.87 -16.50
N LEU A 19 -7.38 3.29 -17.75
CA LEU A 19 -6.04 3.67 -18.19
C LEU A 19 -5.52 4.91 -17.45
N PHE A 20 -6.40 5.89 -17.22
CA PHE A 20 -6.05 7.10 -16.47
C PHE A 20 -5.64 6.76 -15.04
N LEU A 21 -6.45 5.97 -14.33
CA LEU A 21 -6.14 5.55 -12.97
C LEU A 21 -4.83 4.76 -12.92
N TYR A 22 -4.62 3.81 -13.83
CA TYR A 22 -3.37 3.05 -13.90
C TYR A 22 -2.18 3.97 -14.19
N SER A 23 -2.29 4.89 -15.16
CA SER A 23 -1.19 5.80 -15.52
C SER A 23 -0.72 6.68 -14.35
N ARG A 24 -1.64 6.99 -13.42
CA ARG A 24 -1.38 7.80 -12.22
C ARG A 24 -0.85 6.99 -11.04
N ASN A 25 -1.13 5.69 -10.98
CA ASN A 25 -0.79 4.81 -9.85
C ASN A 25 0.11 3.63 -10.26
N ARG A 26 0.79 3.71 -11.41
CA ARG A 26 1.59 2.61 -12.00
C ARG A 26 2.70 2.06 -11.10
N VAL A 27 3.11 2.85 -10.11
CA VAL A 27 4.16 2.48 -9.15
C VAL A 27 3.59 1.57 -8.07
N GLU A 28 2.32 1.77 -7.71
CA GLU A 28 1.61 1.06 -6.64
C GLU A 28 0.68 -0.04 -7.18
N ALA A 29 0.30 0.04 -8.46
CA ALA A 29 -0.62 -0.91 -9.10
C ALA A 29 0.09 -1.73 -10.19
N GLY A 30 0.04 -3.05 -10.04
CA GLY A 30 0.50 -3.99 -11.06
C GLY A 30 -0.33 -3.94 -12.35
N VAL A 31 0.31 -4.18 -13.50
CA VAL A 31 -0.35 -4.22 -14.82
C VAL A 31 -1.45 -5.29 -14.87
N ASP A 32 -1.28 -6.38 -14.13
CA ASP A 32 -2.21 -7.51 -14.03
C ASP A 32 -3.55 -7.15 -13.38
N GLN A 33 -3.62 -6.02 -12.67
CA GLN A 33 -4.85 -5.50 -12.07
C GLN A 33 -5.73 -4.73 -13.08
N VAL A 34 -5.20 -4.36 -14.27
CA VAL A 34 -5.89 -3.56 -15.30
C VAL A 34 -6.94 -4.33 -16.14
N PRO A 35 -6.70 -5.57 -16.60
CA PRO A 35 -7.59 -6.24 -17.55
C PRO A 35 -9.02 -6.43 -17.06
N TRP A 36 -9.23 -6.76 -15.78
CA TRP A 36 -10.55 -7.06 -15.24
C TRP A 36 -11.45 -5.81 -15.13
N PRO A 37 -11.03 -4.71 -14.49
CA PRO A 37 -11.79 -3.46 -14.48
C PRO A 37 -12.07 -2.92 -15.89
N MET A 38 -11.12 -3.06 -16.81
CA MET A 38 -11.28 -2.66 -18.22
C MET A 38 -12.34 -3.51 -18.92
N LEU A 39 -12.29 -4.84 -18.78
CA LEU A 39 -13.28 -5.74 -19.37
C LEU A 39 -14.69 -5.44 -18.85
N LEU A 40 -14.85 -5.26 -17.53
CA LEU A 40 -16.14 -4.94 -16.91
C LEU A 40 -16.68 -3.59 -17.39
N SER A 41 -15.82 -2.58 -17.49
CA SER A 41 -16.19 -1.24 -17.97
C SER A 41 -16.65 -1.27 -19.43
N VAL A 42 -15.90 -1.96 -20.30
CA VAL A 42 -16.26 -2.10 -21.72
C VAL A 42 -17.54 -2.91 -21.89
N ALA A 43 -17.68 -4.04 -21.18
CA ALA A 43 -18.88 -4.87 -21.24
C ALA A 43 -20.13 -4.09 -20.75
N GLY A 44 -20.00 -3.35 -19.65
CA GLY A 44 -21.06 -2.48 -19.14
C GLY A 44 -21.45 -1.37 -20.11
N ALA A 45 -20.46 -0.72 -20.74
CA ALA A 45 -20.70 0.31 -21.75
C ALA A 45 -21.40 -0.23 -23.00
N LEU A 46 -20.99 -1.41 -23.50
CA LEU A 46 -21.62 -2.07 -24.64
C LEU A 46 -23.06 -2.47 -24.35
N LEU A 47 -23.31 -3.06 -23.16
CA LEU A 47 -24.65 -3.42 -22.73
C LEU A 47 -25.55 -2.19 -22.60
N LEU A 48 -25.05 -1.13 -21.96
CA LEU A 48 -25.79 0.13 -21.83
C LEU A 48 -26.10 0.74 -23.20
N TRP A 49 -25.12 0.73 -24.11
CA TRP A 49 -25.33 1.23 -25.46
C TRP A 49 -26.37 0.41 -26.23
N LEU A 50 -26.33 -0.92 -26.11
CA LEU A 50 -27.33 -1.81 -26.71
C LEU A 50 -28.74 -1.48 -26.21
N VAL A 51 -28.91 -1.32 -24.89
CA VAL A 51 -30.21 -0.96 -24.28
C VAL A 51 -30.69 0.41 -24.79
N LEU A 52 -29.82 1.43 -24.77
CA LEU A 52 -30.18 2.76 -25.25
C LEU A 52 -30.42 2.81 -26.76
N ALA A 53 -29.74 1.97 -27.55
CA ALA A 53 -29.98 1.83 -28.98
C ALA A 53 -31.36 1.23 -29.25
N ALA A 54 -31.79 0.24 -28.46
CA ALA A 54 -33.13 -0.33 -28.56
C ALA A 54 -34.23 0.68 -28.18
N LEU A 55 -34.00 1.51 -27.16
CA LEU A 55 -34.96 2.52 -26.68
C LEU A 55 -35.04 3.74 -27.61
N ILE A 56 -33.90 4.32 -27.98
CA ILE A 56 -33.83 5.56 -28.78
C ILE A 56 -33.97 5.28 -30.28
N ARG A 57 -33.70 4.04 -30.71
CA ARG A 57 -33.76 3.57 -32.11
C ARG A 57 -32.94 4.42 -33.08
N HIS A 58 -31.84 4.99 -32.57
CA HIS A 58 -30.91 5.81 -33.35
C HIS A 58 -29.48 5.65 -32.84
N THR A 59 -28.61 5.07 -33.67
CA THR A 59 -27.24 4.69 -33.27
C THR A 59 -26.41 5.84 -32.70
N ARG A 60 -26.36 7.00 -33.37
CA ARG A 60 -25.55 8.13 -32.88
C ARG A 60 -26.08 8.77 -31.60
N LYS A 61 -27.40 8.95 -31.48
CA LYS A 61 -28.03 9.48 -30.27
C LYS A 61 -27.86 8.52 -29.08
N SER A 62 -28.07 7.23 -29.29
CA SER A 62 -27.85 6.22 -28.25
C SER A 62 -26.39 6.16 -27.78
N ALA A 63 -25.44 6.33 -28.70
CA ALA A 63 -24.03 6.43 -28.34
C ALA A 63 -23.73 7.68 -27.52
N ALA A 64 -24.25 8.84 -27.93
CA ALA A 64 -24.10 10.09 -27.18
C ALA A 64 -24.73 9.99 -25.78
N ALA A 65 -25.93 9.41 -25.69
CA ALA A 65 -26.59 9.11 -24.41
C ALA A 65 -25.75 8.16 -23.55
N THR A 66 -25.15 7.11 -24.13
CA THR A 66 -24.25 6.21 -23.41
C THR A 66 -23.04 6.96 -22.86
N THR A 67 -22.43 7.84 -23.66
CA THR A 67 -21.30 8.66 -23.21
C THR A 67 -21.65 9.60 -22.06
N ILE A 68 -22.84 10.20 -22.09
CA ILE A 68 -23.34 10.99 -20.96
C ILE A 68 -23.44 10.09 -19.72
N CYS A 69 -24.05 8.92 -19.82
CA CYS A 69 -24.14 8.00 -18.70
C CYS A 69 -22.77 7.58 -18.16
N LEU A 70 -21.81 7.25 -19.04
CA LEU A 70 -20.44 6.90 -18.63
C LEU A 70 -19.74 8.07 -17.93
N PHE A 71 -19.93 9.31 -18.42
CA PHE A 71 -19.41 10.50 -17.77
C PHE A 71 -19.96 10.65 -16.35
N PHE A 72 -21.28 10.60 -16.16
CA PHE A 72 -21.88 10.67 -14.82
C PHE A 72 -21.45 9.49 -13.93
N PHE A 73 -21.33 8.31 -14.53
CA PHE A 73 -20.92 7.09 -13.83
C PHE A 73 -19.51 7.22 -13.25
N PHE A 74 -18.51 7.59 -14.06
CA PHE A 74 -17.11 7.68 -13.65
C PHE A 74 -16.72 9.01 -12.98
N ALA A 75 -17.53 10.06 -13.11
CA ALA A 75 -17.28 11.33 -12.40
C ALA A 75 -17.84 11.36 -10.97
N TYR A 76 -18.64 10.35 -10.59
CA TYR A 76 -19.39 10.35 -9.33
C TYR A 76 -18.50 10.46 -8.09
N GLY A 77 -17.49 9.59 -7.96
CA GLY A 77 -16.61 9.57 -6.80
C GLY A 77 -15.79 10.86 -6.70
N HIS A 78 -15.26 11.33 -7.82
CA HIS A 78 -14.54 12.60 -7.86
C HIS A 78 -15.38 13.80 -7.41
N LEU A 79 -16.66 13.84 -7.82
CA LEU A 79 -17.57 14.88 -7.35
C LEU A 79 -17.91 14.70 -5.86
N HIS A 80 -18.12 13.47 -5.41
CA HIS A 80 -18.34 13.15 -4.00
C HIS A 80 -17.18 13.66 -3.13
N ASP A 81 -15.95 13.34 -3.50
CA ASP A 81 -14.74 13.73 -2.77
C ASP A 81 -14.55 15.24 -2.75
N LEU A 82 -14.84 15.93 -3.87
CA LEU A 82 -14.82 17.39 -3.94
C LEU A 82 -15.86 18.03 -3.00
N LEU A 83 -17.08 17.50 -2.97
CA LEU A 83 -18.13 17.99 -2.08
C LEU A 83 -17.79 17.74 -0.61
N GLN A 84 -17.16 16.61 -0.29
CA GLN A 84 -16.70 16.28 1.05
C GLN A 84 -15.55 17.18 1.49
N ALA A 85 -14.57 17.43 0.62
CA ALA A 85 -13.43 18.30 0.90
C ALA A 85 -13.83 19.74 1.21
N TRP A 86 -14.95 20.21 0.66
CA TRP A 86 -15.48 21.57 0.89
C TRP A 86 -16.62 21.60 1.93
N ASP A 87 -16.86 20.50 2.64
CA ASP A 87 -17.94 20.35 3.63
C ASP A 87 -19.31 20.82 3.12
N LEU A 88 -19.59 20.58 1.82
CA LEU A 88 -20.81 21.07 1.19
C LEU A 88 -22.02 20.20 1.56
N PRO A 89 -23.18 20.83 1.81
CA PRO A 89 -24.42 20.10 2.06
C PRO A 89 -24.83 19.31 0.82
N GLY A 90 -24.71 17.98 0.89
CA GLY A 90 -25.01 17.10 -0.25
C GLY A 90 -23.97 16.02 -0.51
N SER A 91 -22.83 16.06 0.18
CA SER A 91 -21.77 15.03 0.10
C SER A 91 -22.29 13.61 0.39
N ARG A 92 -23.30 13.45 1.25
CA ARG A 92 -23.87 12.12 1.53
C ARG A 92 -24.37 11.43 0.25
N HIS A 93 -23.89 10.21 0.01
CA HIS A 93 -24.31 9.38 -1.12
C HIS A 93 -25.84 9.26 -1.30
N SER A 94 -26.59 9.23 -0.19
CA SER A 94 -28.06 9.17 -0.19
C SER A 94 -28.75 10.37 -0.82
N ARG A 95 -28.06 11.51 -0.95
CA ARG A 95 -28.53 12.72 -1.65
C ARG A 95 -27.88 12.87 -3.02
N LEU A 96 -26.56 12.66 -3.09
CA LEU A 96 -25.80 12.86 -4.33
C LEU A 96 -26.22 11.88 -5.44
N LEU A 97 -26.42 10.60 -5.12
CA LEU A 97 -26.75 9.59 -6.13
C LEU A 97 -28.08 9.86 -6.84
N PRO A 98 -29.21 10.12 -6.14
CA PRO A 98 -30.46 10.51 -6.80
C PRO A 98 -30.32 11.75 -7.68
N VAL A 99 -29.60 12.78 -7.23
CA VAL A 99 -29.40 14.03 -7.99
C VAL A 99 -28.64 13.76 -9.29
N MET A 100 -27.54 13.00 -9.22
CA MET A 100 -26.77 12.66 -10.42
C MET A 100 -27.54 11.75 -11.38
N LEU A 101 -28.35 10.81 -10.87
CA LEU A 101 -29.22 9.97 -11.71
C LEU A 101 -30.29 10.81 -12.43
N LEU A 102 -30.90 11.79 -11.75
CA LEU A 102 -31.87 12.71 -12.36
C LEU A 102 -31.22 13.59 -13.43
N ALA A 103 -30.04 14.17 -13.14
CA ALA A 103 -29.30 14.98 -14.09
C ALA A 103 -28.85 14.18 -15.32
N CYS A 104 -28.38 12.94 -15.11
CA CYS A 104 -28.05 12.00 -16.17
C CYS A 104 -29.28 11.67 -17.03
N GLY A 105 -30.41 11.30 -16.40
CA GLY A 105 -31.66 10.97 -17.08
C GLY A 105 -32.21 12.15 -17.90
N TYR A 106 -32.18 13.36 -17.36
CA TYR A 106 -32.57 14.58 -18.07
C TYR A 106 -31.69 14.85 -19.30
N SER A 107 -30.37 14.67 -19.15
CA SER A 107 -29.41 14.82 -20.25
C SER A 107 -29.64 13.79 -21.36
N VAL A 108 -29.92 12.53 -21.00
CA VAL A 108 -30.28 11.46 -21.94
C VAL A 108 -31.60 11.77 -22.65
N TYR A 109 -32.61 12.22 -21.92
CA TYR A 109 -33.91 12.62 -22.50
C TYR A 109 -33.75 13.73 -23.55
N PHE A 110 -32.95 14.75 -23.25
CA PHE A 110 -32.68 15.84 -24.20
C PHE A 110 -31.99 15.34 -25.49
N VAL A 111 -30.99 14.45 -25.37
CA VAL A 111 -30.31 13.85 -26.53
C VAL A 111 -31.26 12.97 -27.35
N ALA A 112 -32.11 12.18 -26.69
CA ALA A 112 -33.06 11.30 -27.36
C ALA A 112 -34.08 12.10 -28.20
N THR A 113 -34.60 13.20 -27.64
CA THR A 113 -35.64 14.03 -28.26
C THR A 113 -35.12 15.09 -29.23
N ALA A 114 -33.82 15.39 -29.23
CA ALA A 114 -33.22 16.36 -30.14
C ALA A 114 -33.44 15.99 -31.62
N ARG A 115 -33.82 16.96 -32.47
CA ARG A 115 -34.11 16.72 -33.90
C ARG A 115 -32.86 16.62 -34.79
N SER A 116 -31.67 16.83 -34.25
CA SER A 116 -30.42 16.85 -35.02
C SER A 116 -29.90 15.44 -35.35
N ALA A 117 -29.08 15.32 -36.40
CA ALA A 117 -28.51 14.04 -36.86
C ALA A 117 -27.26 13.58 -36.08
N PHE A 118 -26.77 14.37 -35.12
CA PHE A 118 -25.60 14.13 -34.26
C PHE A 118 -24.25 13.83 -34.97
N GLU A 119 -24.12 13.98 -36.29
CA GLU A 119 -22.87 13.60 -37.01
C GLU A 119 -21.63 14.36 -36.51
N LYS A 120 -21.75 15.69 -36.36
CA LYS A 120 -20.68 16.55 -35.87
C LYS A 120 -20.34 16.25 -34.41
N ALA A 121 -21.36 16.03 -33.58
CA ALA A 121 -21.19 15.67 -32.17
C ALA A 121 -20.48 14.32 -32.02
N THR A 122 -20.88 13.29 -32.78
CA THR A 122 -20.19 11.99 -32.81
C THR A 122 -18.72 12.14 -33.23
N SER A 123 -18.44 12.95 -34.26
CA SER A 123 -17.06 13.18 -34.72
C SER A 123 -16.22 13.87 -33.65
N ALA A 124 -16.78 14.88 -32.97
CA ALA A 124 -16.12 15.57 -31.86
C ALA A 124 -15.87 14.65 -30.65
N LEU A 125 -16.87 13.86 -30.25
CA LEU A 125 -16.74 12.89 -29.15
C LEU A 125 -15.74 11.78 -29.47
N ASN A 126 -15.72 11.27 -30.71
CA ASN A 126 -14.69 10.32 -31.14
C ASN A 126 -13.30 10.94 -31.05
N GLY A 127 -13.12 12.16 -31.57
CA GLY A 127 -11.84 12.87 -31.50
C GLY A 127 -11.37 13.09 -30.06
N ALA A 128 -12.27 13.54 -29.18
CA ALA A 128 -11.98 13.72 -27.76
C ALA A 128 -11.62 12.40 -27.06
N ALA A 129 -12.38 11.33 -27.29
CA ALA A 129 -12.12 10.03 -26.67
C ALA A 129 -10.79 9.41 -27.15
N ILE A 130 -10.50 9.52 -28.46
CA ILE A 130 -9.20 9.09 -29.02
C ILE A 130 -8.07 9.90 -28.40
N PHE A 131 -8.20 11.23 -28.35
CA PHE A 131 -7.19 12.09 -27.74
C PHE A 131 -6.92 11.72 -26.28
N LEU A 132 -7.97 11.54 -25.48
CA LEU A 132 -7.85 11.14 -24.07
C LEU A 132 -7.13 9.79 -23.91
N VAL A 133 -7.47 8.78 -24.72
CA VAL A 133 -6.78 7.49 -24.67
C VAL A 133 -5.31 7.62 -25.12
N LEU A 134 -5.04 8.35 -26.21
CA LEU A 134 -3.68 8.53 -26.73
C LEU A 134 -2.78 9.29 -25.77
N VAL A 135 -3.28 10.30 -25.05
CA VAL A 135 -2.50 11.03 -24.04
C VAL A 135 -2.07 10.10 -22.91
N ASN A 136 -2.95 9.20 -22.45
CA ASN A 136 -2.61 8.24 -21.40
C ASN A 136 -1.64 7.16 -21.89
N LEU A 137 -1.85 6.64 -23.10
CA LEU A 137 -0.91 5.69 -23.72
C LEU A 137 0.45 6.33 -24.01
N GLY A 138 0.48 7.59 -24.43
CA GLY A 138 1.70 8.36 -24.66
C GLY A 138 2.46 8.64 -23.37
N SER A 139 1.77 9.00 -22.29
CA SER A 139 2.35 9.14 -20.95
C SER A 139 2.97 7.81 -20.48
N ALA A 140 2.26 6.70 -20.67
CA ALA A 140 2.79 5.38 -20.38
C ALA A 140 4.02 5.06 -21.25
N ALA A 141 3.95 5.22 -22.58
CA ALA A 141 5.05 4.91 -23.49
C ALA A 141 6.31 5.77 -23.25
N LEU A 142 6.14 7.09 -23.05
CA LEU A 142 7.25 8.00 -22.74
C LEU A 142 7.95 7.62 -21.44
N HIS A 143 7.23 7.04 -20.49
CA HIS A 143 7.84 6.54 -19.27
C HIS A 143 8.62 5.24 -19.50
N TRP A 144 8.07 4.29 -20.27
CA TRP A 144 8.78 3.05 -20.61
C TRP A 144 10.06 3.31 -21.43
N ILE A 145 10.04 4.33 -22.30
CA ILE A 145 11.19 4.76 -23.10
C ILE A 145 12.14 5.65 -22.28
N GLY A 146 11.58 6.44 -21.36
CA GLY A 146 12.28 7.39 -20.49
C GLY A 146 12.72 6.80 -19.15
N GLN A 147 12.68 5.48 -18.98
CA GLN A 147 13.58 4.81 -18.05
C GLN A 147 14.93 4.69 -18.77
N PRO A 148 15.94 5.54 -18.47
CA PRO A 148 17.28 4.98 -18.49
C PRO A 148 17.20 3.74 -17.61
N ALA A 149 17.87 2.66 -18.00
CA ALA A 149 18.35 1.74 -16.99
C ALA A 149 18.99 2.63 -15.91
N LEU A 150 18.36 2.75 -14.73
CA LEU A 150 18.99 3.34 -13.54
C LEU A 150 20.03 2.34 -13.01
N GLN A 151 20.85 1.84 -13.93
CA GLN A 151 22.10 1.17 -13.76
C GLN A 151 23.12 2.09 -14.42
N ALA A 152 24.07 2.56 -13.62
CA ALA A 152 25.17 3.45 -13.99
C ALA A 152 24.77 4.92 -14.18
N ASP A 153 24.72 5.68 -13.08
CA ASP A 153 25.61 6.85 -12.89
C ASP A 153 25.20 7.64 -11.65
N ALA A 154 25.63 7.14 -10.48
CA ALA A 154 25.94 7.87 -9.24
C ALA A 154 26.12 6.86 -8.10
N ARG A 155 26.97 5.84 -8.30
CA ARG A 155 27.49 5.05 -7.19
C ARG A 155 28.91 5.56 -6.93
N PRO A 156 29.28 5.95 -5.70
CA PRO A 156 30.62 5.64 -5.25
C PRO A 156 30.78 4.13 -5.47
N GLY A 157 31.81 3.73 -6.22
CA GLY A 157 31.98 2.35 -6.65
C GLY A 157 31.82 1.36 -5.49
N PRO A 158 31.53 0.07 -5.75
CA PRO A 158 31.63 -0.91 -4.70
C PRO A 158 33.06 -0.81 -4.18
N ASP A 159 33.24 -0.33 -2.94
CA ASP A 159 34.39 -0.80 -2.18
C ASP A 159 34.31 -2.30 -2.32
N VAL A 160 35.32 -2.86 -2.97
CA VAL A 160 35.42 -4.28 -3.27
C VAL A 160 35.30 -4.97 -1.93
N VAL A 161 34.08 -5.43 -1.62
CA VAL A 161 33.82 -6.30 -0.48
C VAL A 161 34.41 -7.63 -0.91
N THR A 162 35.72 -7.70 -0.73
CA THR A 162 36.52 -8.90 -0.89
C THR A 162 35.76 -9.99 -0.14
N ARG A 163 35.42 -11.10 -0.82
CA ARG A 163 34.81 -12.29 -0.18
C ARG A 163 35.80 -12.81 0.86
N SER A 164 35.74 -12.23 2.05
CA SER A 164 36.41 -12.73 3.23
C SER A 164 35.51 -13.82 3.77
N THR A 165 35.83 -15.07 3.45
CA THR A 165 35.06 -16.27 3.82
C THR A 165 35.19 -16.62 5.32
N THR A 166 35.58 -15.67 6.17
CA THR A 166 35.93 -15.88 7.59
C THR A 166 35.43 -14.78 8.54
N ASP A 167 34.53 -13.89 8.11
CA ASP A 167 34.28 -12.61 8.82
C ASP A 167 33.01 -12.53 9.70
N SER A 168 32.47 -13.65 10.23
CA SER A 168 31.50 -13.55 11.33
C SER A 168 32.24 -13.47 12.67
N ARG A 169 32.09 -12.34 13.38
CA ARG A 169 32.75 -12.16 14.70
C ARG A 169 32.25 -13.15 15.75
N VAL A 170 31.02 -13.61 15.59
CA VAL A 170 30.32 -14.46 16.57
C VAL A 170 30.41 -15.95 16.21
N GLY A 171 31.13 -16.33 15.14
CA GLY A 171 31.30 -17.74 14.74
C GLY A 171 30.02 -18.44 14.24
N TYR A 172 28.90 -17.72 14.18
CA TYR A 172 27.64 -18.18 13.57
C TYR A 172 26.96 -17.04 12.78
N LEU A 173 26.04 -17.40 11.89
CA LEU A 173 25.24 -16.47 11.09
C LEU A 173 23.79 -16.50 11.62
N PRO A 174 23.35 -15.53 12.42
CA PRO A 174 21.97 -15.49 12.92
C PRO A 174 20.99 -15.26 11.77
N ASP A 175 19.80 -15.84 11.87
CA ASP A 175 18.65 -15.34 11.11
C ASP A 175 18.36 -13.89 11.55
N ILE A 176 18.04 -13.03 10.60
CA ILE A 176 17.73 -11.62 10.86
C ILE A 176 16.29 -11.35 10.42
N TYR A 177 15.43 -10.95 11.35
CA TYR A 177 14.04 -10.60 11.12
C TYR A 177 13.86 -9.10 11.33
N TYR A 178 13.34 -8.39 10.33
CA TYR A 178 12.94 -6.99 10.39
C TYR A 178 11.45 -6.89 10.11
N ILE A 179 10.69 -6.68 11.18
CA ILE A 179 9.23 -6.65 11.15
C ILE A 179 8.79 -5.23 11.44
N VAL A 180 8.13 -4.62 10.45
CA VAL A 180 7.62 -3.25 10.49
C VAL A 180 6.12 -3.28 10.71
N LEU A 181 5.63 -2.66 11.78
CA LEU A 181 4.21 -2.49 12.09
C LEU A 181 3.75 -1.10 11.65
N ASP A 182 2.81 -1.04 10.70
CA ASP A 182 2.31 0.21 10.14
C ASP A 182 1.46 0.99 11.15
N GLU A 183 1.83 2.25 11.38
CA GLU A 183 1.15 3.18 12.27
C GLU A 183 1.08 2.70 13.73
N TYR A 184 1.96 1.81 14.18
CA TYR A 184 1.96 1.33 15.56
C TYR A 184 2.47 2.43 16.50
N ALA A 185 1.55 3.09 17.22
CA ALA A 185 1.90 4.21 18.09
C ALA A 185 2.76 3.79 19.29
N HIS A 186 3.67 4.67 19.69
CA HIS A 186 4.47 4.49 20.90
C HIS A 186 3.58 4.32 22.15
N PRO A 187 3.97 3.47 23.13
CA PRO A 187 3.23 3.28 24.37
C PRO A 187 2.83 4.57 25.10
N ASP A 188 3.69 5.59 25.10
CA ASP A 188 3.36 6.87 25.74
C ASP A 188 2.24 7.61 25.02
N THR A 189 2.21 7.57 23.68
CA THR A 189 1.11 8.12 22.89
C THR A 189 -0.19 7.38 23.18
N MET A 190 -0.15 6.05 23.32
CA MET A 190 -1.32 5.25 23.72
C MET A 190 -1.79 5.57 25.14
N ARG A 191 -0.87 5.78 26.09
CA ARG A 191 -1.21 6.18 27.45
C ARG A 191 -1.88 7.55 27.47
N GLN A 192 -1.31 8.53 26.77
CA GLN A 192 -1.77 9.91 26.79
C GLN A 192 -3.07 10.13 26.00
N SER A 193 -3.20 9.53 24.81
CA SER A 193 -4.27 9.84 23.87
C SER A 193 -5.42 8.81 23.87
N TYR A 194 -5.13 7.59 24.32
CA TYR A 194 -6.09 6.49 24.38
C TYR A 194 -6.37 5.97 25.80
N GLY A 195 -5.64 6.45 26.81
CA GLY A 195 -5.77 5.97 28.19
C GLY A 195 -5.33 4.51 28.37
N TYR A 196 -4.52 3.98 27.44
CA TYR A 196 -4.05 2.60 27.44
C TYR A 196 -2.58 2.54 27.88
N GLY A 197 -2.34 2.20 29.15
CA GLY A 197 -1.02 2.37 29.80
C GLY A 197 -0.15 1.13 29.91
N ASP A 198 -0.74 -0.08 29.89
CA ASP A 198 -0.05 -1.32 30.29
C ASP A 198 0.94 -1.85 29.26
N ALA A 199 0.86 -1.38 28.00
CA ALA A 199 1.74 -1.73 26.87
C ALA A 199 2.28 -3.19 26.89
N PRO A 200 1.40 -4.21 26.88
CA PRO A 200 1.79 -5.60 27.13
C PRO A 200 2.86 -6.14 26.18
N LEU A 201 2.84 -5.72 24.90
CA LEU A 201 3.88 -6.10 23.95
C LEU A 201 5.27 -5.63 24.41
N VAL A 202 5.40 -4.40 24.93
CA VAL A 202 6.70 -3.89 25.40
C VAL A 202 7.20 -4.65 26.63
N ALA A 203 6.30 -4.97 27.57
CA ALA A 203 6.64 -5.81 28.71
C ALA A 203 7.12 -7.20 28.24
N HIS A 204 6.37 -7.84 27.34
CA HIS A 204 6.70 -9.13 26.75
C HIS A 204 8.05 -9.13 26.02
N LEU A 205 8.33 -8.11 25.21
CA LEU A 205 9.60 -7.95 24.51
C LEU A 205 10.76 -7.84 25.51
N LYS A 206 10.64 -7.01 26.55
CA LYS A 206 11.67 -6.85 27.59
C LYS A 206 11.92 -8.15 28.35
N GLU A 207 10.87 -8.88 28.71
CA GLU A 207 10.97 -10.19 29.37
C GLU A 207 11.71 -11.23 28.51
N ARG A 208 11.69 -11.07 27.18
CA ARG A 208 12.42 -11.91 26.23
C ARG A 208 13.79 -11.36 25.83
N GLY A 209 14.32 -10.41 26.58
CA GLY A 209 15.66 -9.88 26.39
C GLY A 209 15.79 -8.88 25.24
N PHE A 210 14.68 -8.31 24.75
CA PHE A 210 14.77 -7.19 23.82
C PHE A 210 15.22 -5.93 24.54
N PHE A 211 16.11 -5.17 23.91
CA PHE A 211 16.27 -3.75 24.16
C PHE A 211 15.10 -3.00 23.50
N VAL A 212 14.35 -2.21 24.25
CA VAL A 212 13.24 -1.40 23.70
C VAL A 212 13.61 0.07 23.89
N ALA A 213 13.89 0.75 22.78
CA ALA A 213 14.29 2.15 22.77
C ALA A 213 13.13 3.05 23.21
N SER A 214 13.33 3.83 24.28
CA SER A 214 12.28 4.65 24.88
C SER A 214 12.08 6.03 24.22
N ALA A 215 13.02 6.45 23.37
CA ALA A 215 13.05 7.77 22.73
C ALA A 215 13.36 7.71 21.22
N SER A 216 13.22 6.54 20.60
CA SER A 216 13.41 6.38 19.14
C SER A 216 12.34 7.13 18.35
N GLN A 217 12.77 7.76 17.24
CA GLN A 217 11.89 8.53 16.36
C GLN A 217 11.93 8.05 14.91
N SER A 218 10.78 8.06 14.24
CA SER A 218 10.67 7.81 12.81
C SER A 218 11.44 8.87 12.02
N PRO A 219 12.15 8.50 10.94
CA PRO A 219 12.91 9.46 10.12
C PRO A 219 12.01 10.38 9.26
N GLY A 220 10.72 10.10 9.16
CA GLY A 220 9.79 10.92 8.37
C GLY A 220 8.35 10.42 8.36
N HIS A 221 7.46 11.17 7.73
CA HIS A 221 6.01 10.96 7.73
C HIS A 221 5.50 9.91 6.73
N SER A 222 6.41 9.28 6.00
CA SER A 222 6.12 8.37 4.88
C SER A 222 6.70 7.00 5.18
N SER A 223 5.84 5.98 5.23
CA SER A 223 6.21 4.58 5.48
C SER A 223 7.33 4.12 4.55
N ILE A 224 7.17 4.35 3.24
CA ILE A 224 8.14 3.92 2.22
C ILE A 224 9.50 4.61 2.38
N ARG A 225 9.52 5.90 2.77
CA ARG A 225 10.77 6.62 3.01
C ARG A 225 11.45 6.17 4.29
N SER A 226 10.67 5.90 5.34
CA SER A 226 11.19 5.37 6.60
C SER A 226 11.82 4.00 6.38
N ILE A 227 11.11 3.09 5.71
CA ILE A 227 11.62 1.76 5.36
C ILE A 227 12.88 1.85 4.48
N ALA A 228 12.84 2.65 3.41
CA ALA A 228 13.98 2.84 2.52
C ALA A 228 15.20 3.41 3.25
N SER A 229 15.01 4.32 4.21
CA SER A 229 16.11 4.91 4.98
C SER A 229 16.78 3.86 5.87
N VAL A 230 16.00 3.01 6.53
CA VAL A 230 16.53 1.93 7.40
C VAL A 230 17.29 0.88 6.57
N LEU A 231 16.72 0.42 5.45
CA LEU A 231 17.33 -0.61 4.59
C LEU A 231 18.58 -0.13 3.84
N ASN A 232 18.77 1.19 3.71
CA ASN A 232 19.98 1.78 3.12
C ASN A 232 20.92 2.39 4.17
N MET A 233 20.53 2.41 5.44
CA MET A 233 21.29 2.99 6.53
C MET A 233 21.69 4.45 6.27
N GLU A 234 20.82 5.22 5.60
CA GLU A 234 21.02 6.62 5.24
C GLU A 234 19.66 7.30 5.08
N ALA A 235 19.60 8.63 5.24
CA ALA A 235 18.37 9.37 4.98
C ALA A 235 18.04 9.37 3.47
N VAL A 236 16.76 9.14 3.14
CA VAL A 236 16.29 9.28 1.75
C VAL A 236 16.23 10.76 1.35
N PRO A 237 16.82 11.17 0.20
CA PRO A 237 16.76 12.54 -0.27
C PRO A 237 15.33 13.07 -0.43
N ALA A 238 15.10 14.32 0.00
CA ALA A 238 13.77 14.94 -0.02
C ALA A 238 13.18 15.08 -1.44
N ASN A 239 14.05 15.17 -2.46
CA ASN A 239 13.68 15.31 -3.86
C ASN A 239 13.48 13.99 -4.61
N ASP A 240 13.75 12.84 -3.97
CA ASP A 240 13.48 11.53 -4.58
C ASP A 240 11.97 11.40 -4.83
N THR A 241 11.60 10.90 -6.01
CA THR A 241 10.19 10.57 -6.30
C THR A 241 9.81 9.25 -5.64
N ASP A 242 8.52 8.99 -5.44
CA ASP A 242 8.08 7.71 -4.82
C ASP A 242 8.60 6.50 -5.61
N GLU A 243 8.65 6.57 -6.94
CA GLU A 243 9.25 5.54 -7.81
C GLU A 243 10.73 5.26 -7.46
N MET A 244 11.51 6.31 -7.21
CA MET A 244 12.91 6.16 -6.76
C MET A 244 12.97 5.57 -5.35
N VAL A 245 12.07 5.95 -4.44
CA VAL A 245 12.02 5.43 -3.07
C VAL A 245 11.69 3.94 -3.06
N TRP A 246 10.72 3.50 -3.88
CA TRP A 246 10.43 2.08 -4.05
C TRP A 246 11.62 1.29 -4.61
N GLY A 247 12.34 1.87 -5.58
CA GLY A 247 13.60 1.30 -6.10
C GLY A 247 14.66 1.12 -5.00
N ARG A 248 14.74 2.03 -4.04
CA ARG A 248 15.64 1.92 -2.88
C ARG A 248 15.23 0.86 -1.87
N ILE A 249 13.99 0.38 -1.89
CA ILE A 249 13.56 -0.75 -1.02
C ILE A 249 13.89 -2.08 -1.70
N THR A 250 13.67 -2.18 -3.01
CA THR A 250 13.90 -3.40 -3.79
C THR A 250 15.39 -3.67 -4.03
N ASP A 251 16.18 -2.64 -4.35
CA ASP A 251 17.65 -2.70 -4.40
C ASP A 251 18.22 -1.85 -3.26
N ASN A 252 18.57 -2.52 -2.14
CA ASN A 252 19.06 -1.84 -0.94
C ASN A 252 20.39 -2.41 -0.44
N ARG A 253 21.05 -1.61 0.40
CA ARG A 253 22.39 -1.92 0.91
C ARG A 253 22.40 -3.10 1.86
N VAL A 254 21.38 -3.24 2.71
CA VAL A 254 21.29 -4.34 3.69
C VAL A 254 21.14 -5.69 2.99
N THR A 255 20.22 -5.80 2.03
CA THR A 255 20.02 -7.03 1.25
C THR A 255 21.23 -7.37 0.41
N THR A 256 21.81 -6.40 -0.29
CA THR A 256 23.05 -6.59 -1.07
C THR A 256 24.17 -7.12 -0.19
N PHE A 257 24.35 -6.52 1.00
CA PHE A 257 25.34 -6.95 1.96
C PHE A 257 25.08 -8.38 2.43
N LEU A 258 23.89 -8.68 2.95
CA LEU A 258 23.58 -10.00 3.52
C LEU A 258 23.62 -11.10 2.47
N ARG A 259 23.13 -10.84 1.25
CA ARG A 259 23.22 -11.78 0.11
C ARG A 259 24.67 -12.14 -0.20
N SER A 260 25.60 -11.18 -0.13
CA SER A 260 27.03 -11.46 -0.34
C SER A 260 27.66 -12.35 0.75
N ARG A 261 27.01 -12.50 1.92
CA ARG A 261 27.36 -13.44 3.00
C ARG A 261 26.58 -14.77 2.94
N GLY A 262 25.79 -14.99 1.89
CA GLY A 262 25.04 -16.23 1.70
C GLY A 262 23.69 -16.27 2.40
N TYR A 263 23.14 -15.12 2.80
CA TYR A 263 21.77 -15.06 3.32
C TYR A 263 20.75 -15.20 2.19
N THR A 264 19.67 -15.92 2.48
CA THR A 264 18.44 -15.87 1.66
C THR A 264 17.60 -14.66 2.05
N VAL A 265 17.23 -13.82 1.09
CA VAL A 265 16.37 -12.64 1.30
C VAL A 265 14.91 -13.02 1.09
N ILE A 266 14.11 -12.91 2.15
CA ILE A 266 12.68 -13.21 2.15
C ILE A 266 11.91 -11.93 2.43
N TYR A 267 11.09 -11.52 1.47
CA TYR A 267 10.19 -10.38 1.64
C TYR A 267 8.76 -10.87 1.84
N VAL A 268 8.12 -10.39 2.91
CA VAL A 268 6.73 -10.64 3.24
C VAL A 268 5.95 -9.35 3.01
N GLY A 269 5.22 -9.33 1.89
CA GLY A 269 4.48 -8.18 1.41
C GLY A 269 3.11 -8.03 2.05
N SER A 270 2.46 -6.94 1.68
CA SER A 270 1.16 -6.51 2.18
C SER A 270 0.24 -6.08 1.05
N TRP A 271 -0.99 -5.66 1.36
CA TRP A 271 -1.90 -5.14 0.31
C TRP A 271 -1.46 -3.80 -0.28
N PHE A 272 -0.56 -3.07 0.39
CA PHE A 272 -0.05 -1.75 -0.05
C PHE A 272 1.13 -1.88 -1.04
N ASP A 273 1.95 -2.92 -0.90
CA ASP A 273 3.17 -3.14 -1.70
C ASP A 273 3.02 -4.26 -2.75
N ASP A 274 1.79 -4.55 -3.19
CA ASP A 274 1.45 -5.73 -4.00
C ASP A 274 2.36 -5.90 -5.22
N GLY A 275 3.25 -6.90 -5.14
CA GLY A 275 4.23 -7.26 -6.19
C GLY A 275 5.46 -6.36 -6.27
N ILE A 276 5.51 -5.22 -5.59
CA ILE A 276 6.61 -4.24 -5.70
C ILE A 276 7.92 -4.86 -5.19
N TYR A 277 7.84 -5.54 -4.06
CA TYR A 277 8.98 -6.13 -3.35
C TYR A 277 9.56 -7.38 -4.01
N GLU A 278 8.83 -7.99 -4.94
CA GLU A 278 9.24 -9.25 -5.58
C GLU A 278 10.60 -9.15 -6.28
N ALA A 279 10.88 -8.02 -6.94
CA ALA A 279 12.12 -7.81 -7.67
C ALA A 279 13.39 -7.82 -6.79
N GLY A 280 13.26 -7.56 -5.48
CA GLY A 280 14.39 -7.48 -4.54
C GLY A 280 14.66 -8.77 -3.77
N ALA A 281 13.73 -9.73 -3.79
CA ALA A 281 13.72 -10.88 -2.89
C ALA A 281 14.10 -12.19 -3.59
N ASP A 282 14.77 -13.09 -2.87
CA ASP A 282 14.94 -14.48 -3.32
C ASP A 282 13.64 -15.28 -3.12
N THR A 283 12.81 -14.86 -2.16
CA THR A 283 11.45 -15.36 -1.96
C THR A 283 10.52 -14.22 -1.59
N TYR A 284 9.47 -14.02 -2.38
CA TYR A 284 8.37 -13.10 -2.06
C TYR A 284 7.12 -13.88 -1.66
N ARG A 285 6.46 -13.41 -0.60
CA ARG A 285 5.17 -13.92 -0.15
C ARG A 285 4.22 -12.76 0.14
N ASN A 286 3.08 -12.76 -0.52
CA ASN A 286 2.00 -11.82 -0.29
C ASN A 286 0.68 -12.59 -0.27
N PHE A 287 -0.07 -12.48 0.83
CA PHE A 287 -1.31 -13.24 1.04
C PHE A 287 -2.57 -12.48 0.62
N TYR A 288 -2.43 -11.22 0.20
CA TYR A 288 -3.52 -10.38 -0.25
C TYR A 288 -3.84 -10.61 -1.74
N SER A 289 -2.86 -10.97 -2.56
CA SER A 289 -3.03 -11.12 -4.02
C SER A 289 -3.61 -12.47 -4.47
N SER A 290 -3.79 -13.44 -3.57
CA SER A 290 -4.23 -14.78 -3.95
C SER A 290 -5.75 -14.91 -4.11
N GLY A 291 -6.20 -15.20 -5.34
CA GLY A 291 -7.57 -15.63 -5.66
C GLY A 291 -8.54 -14.55 -6.15
N ALA A 292 -9.84 -14.88 -6.19
CA ALA A 292 -10.90 -13.96 -6.66
C ALA A 292 -11.09 -12.72 -5.76
N GLY A 293 -10.63 -12.79 -4.50
CA GLY A 293 -10.65 -11.69 -3.54
C GLY A 293 -9.78 -10.51 -3.98
N GLY A 294 -8.49 -10.75 -4.29
CA GLY A 294 -7.59 -9.66 -4.72
C GLY A 294 -8.00 -8.98 -6.02
N ARG A 295 -8.62 -9.72 -6.96
CA ARG A 295 -9.12 -9.16 -8.23
C ARG A 295 -10.28 -8.16 -8.08
N LEU A 296 -11.03 -8.25 -6.99
CA LEU A 296 -12.22 -7.41 -6.74
C LEU A 296 -12.03 -6.45 -5.56
N SER A 297 -11.18 -6.80 -4.59
CA SER A 297 -10.98 -6.08 -3.34
C SER A 297 -9.57 -5.47 -3.21
N GLY A 298 -8.67 -5.71 -4.17
CA GLY A 298 -7.35 -5.08 -4.19
C GLY A 298 -7.42 -3.56 -4.25
N ALA A 299 -6.32 -2.90 -3.91
CA ALA A 299 -6.24 -1.43 -3.85
C ALA A 299 -6.69 -0.77 -5.17
N PHE A 300 -6.26 -1.29 -6.33
CA PHE A 300 -6.67 -0.73 -7.63
C PHE A 300 -8.15 -0.94 -7.95
N PRO A 301 -8.73 -2.17 -7.92
CA PRO A 301 -10.17 -2.36 -8.10
C PRO A 301 -11.02 -1.55 -7.12
N HIS A 302 -10.59 -1.45 -5.86
CA HIS A 302 -11.28 -0.68 -4.83
C HIS A 302 -11.31 0.82 -5.17
N THR A 303 -10.14 1.41 -5.42
CA THR A 303 -10.02 2.81 -5.80
C THR A 303 -10.82 3.09 -7.07
N PHE A 304 -10.70 2.22 -8.08
CA PHE A 304 -11.48 2.34 -9.30
C PHE A 304 -12.98 2.33 -9.03
N TRP A 305 -13.48 1.38 -8.24
CA TRP A 305 -14.89 1.28 -7.89
C TRP A 305 -15.40 2.54 -7.21
N ASN A 306 -14.63 3.10 -6.28
CA ASN A 306 -15.01 4.29 -5.53
C ASN A 306 -15.03 5.58 -6.38
N THR A 307 -14.39 5.59 -7.55
CA THR A 307 -14.59 6.68 -8.52
C THR A 307 -15.98 6.66 -9.16
N THR A 308 -16.75 5.57 -9.04
CA THR A 308 -17.97 5.35 -9.81
C THR A 308 -19.26 5.56 -9.01
N MET A 309 -20.40 5.63 -9.70
CA MET A 309 -21.74 5.58 -9.08
C MET A 309 -22.02 4.30 -8.28
N LEU A 310 -21.16 3.28 -8.37
CA LEU A 310 -21.26 2.07 -7.55
C LEU A 310 -20.65 2.23 -6.16
N ALA A 311 -19.89 3.29 -5.88
CA ALA A 311 -19.24 3.53 -4.59
C ALA A 311 -20.15 3.25 -3.36
N PRO A 312 -21.43 3.70 -3.32
CA PRO A 312 -22.30 3.48 -2.15
C PRO A 312 -22.69 2.02 -1.90
N PHE A 313 -22.44 1.13 -2.87
CA PHE A 313 -22.83 -0.28 -2.83
C PHE A 313 -21.64 -1.21 -2.64
N TYR A 314 -20.43 -0.67 -2.59
CA TYR A 314 -19.21 -1.46 -2.60
C TYR A 314 -19.17 -2.47 -1.46
N ASP A 315 -19.31 -1.99 -0.22
CA ASP A 315 -19.31 -2.83 0.98
C ASP A 315 -20.43 -3.86 1.00
N ARG A 316 -21.54 -3.63 0.30
CA ARG A 316 -22.65 -4.60 0.24
C ARG A 316 -22.40 -5.69 -0.78
N LEU A 317 -21.83 -5.33 -1.93
CA LEU A 317 -21.63 -6.22 -3.07
C LEU A 317 -20.33 -7.03 -2.94
N VAL A 318 -19.31 -6.47 -2.30
CA VAL A 318 -17.96 -7.06 -2.21
C VAL A 318 -17.63 -7.49 -0.78
N ARG A 319 -18.51 -7.26 0.22
CA ARG A 319 -18.32 -7.54 1.66
C ARG A 319 -17.59 -8.83 2.01
N ARG A 320 -18.01 -9.93 1.39
CA ARG A 320 -17.52 -11.28 1.69
C ARG A 320 -16.09 -11.49 1.18
N HIS A 321 -15.74 -10.81 0.09
CA HIS A 321 -14.38 -10.82 -0.46
C HIS A 321 -13.45 -9.94 0.37
N TYR A 322 -13.96 -8.88 0.98
CA TYR A 322 -13.20 -8.00 1.88
C TYR A 322 -12.73 -8.66 3.18
N GLU A 323 -13.61 -9.40 3.87
CA GLU A 323 -13.23 -10.12 5.10
C GLU A 323 -12.10 -11.12 4.81
N THR A 324 -12.18 -11.80 3.67
CA THR A 324 -11.15 -12.73 3.23
C THR A 324 -9.85 -12.00 2.86
N TYR A 325 -9.96 -10.83 2.22
CA TYR A 325 -8.81 -10.08 1.72
C TYR A 325 -7.98 -9.49 2.86
N TYR A 326 -8.55 -8.61 3.69
CA TYR A 326 -7.75 -7.93 4.72
C TYR A 326 -7.45 -8.79 5.93
N ARG A 327 -8.48 -9.45 6.50
CA ARG A 327 -8.28 -10.27 7.69
C ARG A 327 -7.53 -11.55 7.35
N GLY A 328 -7.98 -12.26 6.32
CA GLY A 328 -7.31 -13.49 5.86
C GLY A 328 -5.87 -13.23 5.45
N GLY A 329 -5.60 -12.15 4.72
CA GLY A 329 -4.24 -11.75 4.35
C GLY A 329 -3.35 -11.46 5.57
N LEU A 330 -3.86 -10.75 6.58
CA LEU A 330 -3.07 -10.44 7.79
C LEU A 330 -2.81 -11.69 8.64
N ILE A 331 -3.83 -12.51 8.88
CA ILE A 331 -3.68 -13.77 9.63
C ILE A 331 -2.69 -14.69 8.92
N ALA A 332 -2.81 -14.87 7.60
CA ALA A 332 -1.87 -15.71 6.84
C ALA A 332 -0.44 -15.14 6.88
N THR A 333 -0.28 -13.81 6.88
CA THR A 333 1.03 -13.15 7.07
C THR A 333 1.61 -13.48 8.44
N ILE A 334 0.82 -13.33 9.51
CA ILE A 334 1.21 -13.64 10.89
C ILE A 334 1.59 -15.13 11.03
N ASP A 335 0.77 -16.02 10.50
CA ASP A 335 1.04 -17.47 10.54
C ASP A 335 2.31 -17.81 9.77
N TYR A 336 2.53 -17.21 8.59
CA TYR A 336 3.75 -17.41 7.84
C TYR A 336 5.00 -16.94 8.61
N LEU A 337 4.93 -15.79 9.29
CA LEU A 337 6.03 -15.32 10.14
C LEU A 337 6.38 -16.33 11.24
N LYS A 338 5.39 -16.99 11.86
CA LYS A 338 5.60 -18.03 12.89
C LYS A 338 6.29 -19.28 12.34
N GLU A 339 6.18 -19.54 11.03
CA GLU A 339 6.73 -20.72 10.35
C GLU A 339 8.11 -20.49 9.68
N LEU A 340 8.54 -19.24 9.53
CA LEU A 340 9.86 -18.89 8.94
C LEU A 340 11.10 -19.52 9.62
N PRO A 341 11.09 -19.86 10.92
CA PRO A 341 12.20 -20.60 11.52
C PRO A 341 12.49 -21.95 10.84
N HIS A 342 11.49 -22.56 10.18
CA HIS A 342 11.65 -23.82 9.44
C HIS A 342 12.36 -23.67 8.09
N VAL A 343 12.52 -22.45 7.57
CA VAL A 343 13.29 -22.22 6.35
C VAL A 343 14.77 -22.48 6.64
N PRO A 344 15.47 -23.35 5.89
CA PRO A 344 16.85 -23.71 6.19
C PRO A 344 17.84 -22.59 5.79
N GLY A 345 18.98 -22.56 6.50
CA GLY A 345 20.07 -21.62 6.23
C GLY A 345 19.83 -20.21 6.76
N PRO A 346 20.88 -19.37 6.78
CA PRO A 346 20.77 -17.99 7.26
C PRO A 346 19.84 -17.19 6.34
N LYS A 347 18.90 -16.47 6.94
CA LYS A 347 17.91 -15.67 6.20
C LYS A 347 17.78 -14.25 6.73
N PHE A 348 17.48 -13.34 5.81
CA PHE A 348 17.04 -12.00 6.12
C PHE A 348 15.57 -11.87 5.74
N VAL A 349 14.72 -11.67 6.73
CA VAL A 349 13.28 -11.51 6.56
C VAL A 349 12.95 -10.04 6.72
N PHE A 350 12.36 -9.44 5.71
CA PHE A 350 11.72 -8.13 5.83
C PHE A 350 10.22 -8.31 5.67
N ALA A 351 9.45 -7.87 6.67
CA ALA A 351 8.00 -7.96 6.68
C ALA A 351 7.39 -6.58 6.97
N HIS A 352 6.51 -6.12 6.09
CA HIS A 352 5.71 -4.92 6.32
C HIS A 352 4.28 -5.34 6.68
N VAL A 353 3.92 -5.16 7.94
CA VAL A 353 2.63 -5.59 8.50
C VAL A 353 1.75 -4.36 8.64
N LEU A 354 0.76 -4.22 7.76
CA LEU A 354 -0.18 -3.08 7.71
C LEU A 354 -1.23 -3.14 8.84
N CYS A 355 -0.76 -3.13 10.07
CA CYS A 355 -1.58 -3.18 11.27
C CYS A 355 -0.78 -2.55 12.43
N PRO A 356 -1.36 -1.60 13.20
CA PRO A 356 -2.78 -1.31 13.35
C PRO A 356 -3.42 -0.30 12.39
N HIS A 357 -2.72 0.17 11.35
CA HIS A 357 -3.29 1.05 10.31
C HIS A 357 -4.66 0.55 9.78
N GLU A 358 -5.51 1.48 9.31
CA GLU A 358 -6.77 1.14 8.66
C GLU A 358 -6.57 0.25 7.41
N PRO A 359 -7.53 -0.62 7.06
CA PRO A 359 -8.86 -0.78 7.66
C PRO A 359 -8.86 -1.50 9.01
N PHE A 360 -9.65 -1.01 9.97
CA PHE A 360 -9.90 -1.62 11.28
C PHE A 360 -10.80 -2.84 11.15
N VAL A 361 -10.20 -3.98 10.82
CA VAL A 361 -10.92 -5.22 10.55
C VAL A 361 -10.94 -6.18 11.74
N PHE A 362 -10.14 -5.91 12.79
CA PHE A 362 -10.07 -6.71 14.02
C PHE A 362 -10.54 -5.94 15.26
N GLY A 363 -11.39 -6.57 16.07
CA GLY A 363 -11.64 -6.21 17.46
C GLY A 363 -10.51 -6.73 18.37
N ARG A 364 -10.63 -6.45 19.68
CA ARG A 364 -9.57 -6.70 20.66
C ARG A 364 -9.12 -8.16 20.73
N GLY A 365 -10.07 -9.09 20.66
CA GLY A 365 -9.82 -10.53 20.64
C GLY A 365 -9.77 -11.13 19.23
N GLY A 366 -9.68 -10.28 18.20
CA GLY A 366 -9.74 -10.69 16.80
C GLY A 366 -11.16 -10.77 16.22
N GLU A 367 -12.18 -10.26 16.93
CA GLU A 367 -13.57 -10.24 16.45
C GLU A 367 -13.68 -9.47 15.12
N VAL A 368 -14.72 -9.78 14.33
CA VAL A 368 -14.97 -9.09 13.06
C VAL A 368 -15.57 -7.70 13.35
N VAL A 369 -14.97 -6.66 12.77
CA VAL A 369 -15.51 -5.29 12.80
C VAL A 369 -16.37 -5.04 11.56
N SER A 370 -17.49 -4.31 11.72
CA SER A 370 -18.36 -3.91 10.62
C SER A 370 -17.62 -3.04 9.59
N PRO A 371 -17.80 -3.27 8.27
CA PRO A 371 -17.19 -2.46 7.20
C PRO A 371 -17.40 -0.95 7.34
N THR A 372 -18.56 -0.55 7.86
CA THR A 372 -18.89 0.86 8.11
C THR A 372 -17.95 1.57 9.08
N ASN A 373 -17.15 0.82 9.84
CA ASN A 373 -16.26 1.31 10.87
C ASN A 373 -14.77 1.11 10.54
N TRP A 374 -14.44 0.55 9.38
CA TRP A 374 -13.05 0.21 9.03
C TRP A 374 -12.13 1.41 8.93
N ASN A 375 -12.65 2.59 8.59
CA ASN A 375 -11.85 3.82 8.50
C ASN A 375 -12.24 4.82 9.60
N ASN A 376 -12.89 4.35 10.66
CA ASN A 376 -13.47 5.20 11.70
C ASN A 376 -12.47 5.49 12.81
N TYR A 377 -11.49 6.36 12.54
CA TYR A 377 -10.57 6.88 13.56
C TYR A 377 -11.30 7.74 14.62
N ALA A 378 -12.49 8.25 14.33
CA ALA A 378 -13.24 9.10 15.25
C ALA A 378 -13.74 8.33 16.49
N ASP A 379 -14.10 7.06 16.31
CA ASP A 379 -14.29 6.15 17.43
C ASP A 379 -12.95 5.47 17.78
N LYS A 380 -12.27 6.03 18.77
CA LYS A 380 -10.96 5.59 19.27
C LYS A 380 -10.87 4.07 19.56
N ARG A 381 -12.00 3.40 19.81
CA ARG A 381 -12.03 1.96 20.08
C ARG A 381 -11.51 1.14 18.90
N HIS A 382 -11.76 1.56 17.66
CA HIS A 382 -11.38 0.76 16.49
C HIS A 382 -9.86 0.66 16.32
N TYR A 383 -9.15 1.78 16.40
CA TYR A 383 -7.69 1.78 16.41
C TYR A 383 -7.13 1.06 17.65
N LEU A 384 -7.67 1.36 18.85
CA LEU A 384 -7.18 0.76 20.10
C LEU A 384 -7.35 -0.76 20.14
N ASP A 385 -8.51 -1.27 19.74
CA ASP A 385 -8.78 -2.70 19.77
C ASP A 385 -7.92 -3.46 18.75
N GLN A 386 -7.73 -2.89 17.54
CA GLN A 386 -6.82 -3.47 16.55
C GLN A 386 -5.34 -3.39 16.99
N TYR A 387 -4.94 -2.31 17.67
CA TYR A 387 -3.63 -2.17 18.32
C TYR A 387 -3.39 -3.29 19.34
N ILE A 388 -4.37 -3.57 20.20
CA ILE A 388 -4.28 -4.65 21.20
C ILE A 388 -4.20 -6.02 20.53
N PHE A 389 -5.01 -6.25 19.49
CA PHE A 389 -4.99 -7.49 18.73
C PHE A 389 -3.61 -7.77 18.13
N ILE A 390 -3.05 -6.82 17.38
CA ILE A 390 -1.75 -7.03 16.73
C ILE A 390 -0.60 -7.12 17.74
N SER A 391 -0.72 -6.44 18.89
CA SER A 391 0.22 -6.60 20.00
C SER A 391 0.30 -8.05 20.47
N GLY A 392 -0.86 -8.70 20.68
CA GLY A 392 -0.93 -10.09 21.11
C GLY A 392 -0.41 -11.08 20.06
N GLU A 393 -0.72 -10.84 18.79
CA GLU A 393 -0.20 -11.68 17.70
C GLU A 393 1.31 -11.52 17.53
N MET A 394 1.84 -10.30 17.68
CA MET A 394 3.28 -10.06 17.57
C MET A 394 4.07 -10.71 18.72
N SER A 395 3.51 -10.74 19.94
CA SER A 395 4.08 -11.54 21.04
C SER A 395 4.23 -13.02 20.65
N GLN A 396 3.22 -13.62 20.00
CA GLN A 396 3.28 -15.01 19.54
C GLN A 396 4.27 -15.23 18.40
N VAL A 397 4.39 -14.26 17.48
CA VAL A 397 5.40 -14.29 16.41
C VAL A 397 6.79 -14.30 17.03
N VAL A 398 7.09 -13.34 17.92
CA VAL A 398 8.39 -13.25 18.62
C VAL A 398 8.71 -14.55 19.36
N ASP A 399 7.73 -15.12 20.07
CA ASP A 399 7.90 -16.40 20.77
C ASP A 399 8.28 -17.53 19.82
N SER A 400 7.60 -17.62 18.68
CA SER A 400 7.89 -18.64 17.67
C SER A 400 9.29 -18.44 17.07
N LEU A 401 9.67 -17.20 16.75
CA LEU A 401 10.99 -16.89 16.19
C LEU A 401 12.12 -17.23 17.19
N LEU A 402 11.96 -16.88 18.46
CA LEU A 402 12.98 -17.16 19.48
C LEU A 402 13.10 -18.65 19.81
N THR A 403 11.98 -19.38 19.88
CA THR A 403 11.97 -20.76 20.36
C THR A 403 12.21 -21.79 19.27
N ARG A 404 11.87 -21.49 18.01
CA ARG A 404 11.95 -22.44 16.89
C ARG A 404 13.15 -22.19 15.96
N SER A 405 13.85 -21.06 16.07
CA SER A 405 15.06 -20.81 15.27
C SER A 405 16.19 -21.72 15.73
N ALA A 406 16.94 -22.29 14.77
CA ALA A 406 18.04 -23.22 15.06
C ALA A 406 19.21 -22.56 15.85
N SER A 407 19.37 -21.25 15.69
CA SER A 407 20.31 -20.42 16.44
C SER A 407 19.59 -19.16 16.95
N PRO A 408 20.05 -18.54 18.06
CA PRO A 408 19.48 -17.29 18.56
C PRO A 408 19.41 -16.22 17.45
N PRO A 409 18.21 -15.77 17.05
CA PRO A 409 18.05 -14.87 15.92
C PRO A 409 18.25 -13.41 16.32
N VAL A 410 18.56 -12.56 15.35
CA VAL A 410 18.40 -11.11 15.47
C VAL A 410 16.97 -10.75 15.07
N ILE A 411 16.23 -10.06 15.93
CA ILE A 411 14.85 -9.64 15.66
C ILE A 411 14.73 -8.15 15.92
N VAL A 412 14.24 -7.42 14.93
CA VAL A 412 13.87 -6.01 15.01
C VAL A 412 12.37 -5.90 14.82
N VAL A 413 11.66 -5.42 15.83
CA VAL A 413 10.23 -5.06 15.76
C VAL A 413 10.13 -3.55 15.86
N GLN A 414 9.65 -2.92 14.80
CA GLN A 414 9.71 -1.47 14.64
C GLN A 414 8.38 -0.94 14.09
N SER A 415 7.96 0.26 14.49
CA SER A 415 6.96 1.00 13.72
C SER A 415 7.62 1.77 12.58
N ASP A 416 6.92 1.95 11.47
CA ASP A 416 7.34 2.89 10.43
C ASP A 416 7.11 4.34 10.86
N HIS A 417 5.98 4.62 11.51
CA HIS A 417 5.59 5.84 12.20
C HIS A 417 4.49 5.53 13.24
N GLY A 418 4.12 6.52 14.05
CA GLY A 418 2.98 6.46 14.96
C GLY A 418 1.68 6.96 14.32
N ILE A 419 0.60 6.99 15.12
CA ILE A 419 -0.71 7.51 14.69
C ILE A 419 -0.65 9.00 14.35
N ARG A 420 -1.37 9.45 13.31
CA ARG A 420 -1.27 10.83 12.79
C ARG A 420 -2.50 11.69 13.10
N ALA A 421 -2.27 12.98 13.37
CA ALA A 421 -3.32 13.94 13.74
C ALA A 421 -4.25 14.35 12.58
N HIS A 422 -3.92 14.01 11.33
CA HIS A 422 -4.77 14.32 10.17
C HIS A 422 -6.00 13.41 10.07
N HIS A 423 -5.99 12.26 10.76
CA HIS A 423 -7.15 11.38 10.82
C HIS A 423 -8.26 12.03 11.66
N GLN A 424 -9.49 12.01 11.13
CA GLN A 424 -10.63 12.62 11.79
C GLN A 424 -10.86 12.01 13.19
N GLY A 425 -10.89 12.86 14.22
CA GLY A 425 -11.13 12.47 15.61
C GLY A 425 -9.90 12.02 16.39
N ILE A 426 -8.71 12.00 15.75
CA ILE A 426 -7.45 11.84 16.45
C ILE A 426 -7.02 13.17 17.07
N GLN A 427 -6.73 13.14 18.38
CA GLN A 427 -6.28 14.29 19.15
C GLN A 427 -4.96 13.95 19.83
N ILE A 428 -3.86 14.23 19.12
CA ILE A 428 -2.48 14.01 19.56
C ILE A 428 -1.65 15.27 19.30
N GLY A 429 -0.49 15.38 19.93
CA GLY A 429 0.49 16.43 19.61
C GLY A 429 1.02 16.30 18.18
N GLY A 430 1.41 17.42 17.57
CA GLY A 430 1.81 17.48 16.16
C GLY A 430 3.04 16.63 15.78
N GLU A 431 3.83 16.20 16.77
CA GLU A 431 5.02 15.36 16.60
C GLU A 431 4.90 14.00 17.28
N GLU A 432 3.76 13.67 17.90
CA GLU A 432 3.58 12.37 18.59
C GLU A 432 3.72 11.18 17.63
N TRP A 433 3.38 11.37 16.35
CA TRP A 433 3.54 10.37 15.29
C TRP A 433 5.01 10.04 14.98
N LEU A 434 5.97 10.88 15.40
CA LEU A 434 7.40 10.55 15.28
C LEU A 434 7.81 9.49 16.29
N LYS A 435 7.14 9.38 17.44
CA LYS A 435 7.47 8.38 18.46
C LYS A 435 6.99 7.01 18.00
N ILE A 436 7.91 6.05 17.98
CA ILE A 436 7.66 4.70 17.43
C ILE A 436 8.08 3.62 18.41
N LEU A 437 7.47 2.44 18.29
CA LEU A 437 8.04 1.23 18.86
C LEU A 437 9.34 0.93 18.09
N ASN A 438 10.43 0.71 18.82
CA ASN A 438 11.69 0.26 18.22
C ASN A 438 12.40 -0.69 19.18
N ALA A 439 12.34 -1.98 18.88
CA ALA A 439 12.77 -3.04 19.77
C ALA A 439 13.72 -4.02 19.08
N TYR A 440 14.78 -4.41 19.79
CA TYR A 440 15.89 -5.18 19.26
C TYR A 440 16.19 -6.37 20.17
N HIS A 441 16.09 -7.57 19.62
CA HIS A 441 16.74 -8.76 20.17
C HIS A 441 17.98 -9.02 19.34
N ALA A 442 19.15 -8.84 19.94
CA ALA A 442 20.43 -9.04 19.29
C ALA A 442 21.38 -9.77 20.26
N PRO A 443 21.39 -11.12 20.25
CA PRO A 443 22.17 -11.93 21.17
C PRO A 443 23.66 -11.55 21.22
N GLY A 444 24.15 -11.17 22.41
CA GLY A 444 25.55 -10.76 22.62
C GLY A 444 25.87 -9.34 22.15
N ALA A 445 24.87 -8.59 21.72
CA ALA A 445 24.99 -7.22 21.20
C ALA A 445 24.09 -6.23 21.95
N GLU A 446 23.64 -6.55 23.17
CA GLU A 446 22.63 -5.78 23.90
C GLU A 446 23.09 -4.34 24.19
N GLY A 447 24.40 -4.15 24.41
CA GLY A 447 24.98 -2.85 24.75
C GLY A 447 25.24 -1.90 23.57
N ILE A 448 24.86 -2.25 22.34
CA ILE A 448 25.10 -1.39 21.15
C ILE A 448 23.98 -0.38 20.88
N PHE A 449 22.84 -0.50 21.57
CA PHE A 449 21.67 0.34 21.35
C PHE A 449 21.51 1.38 22.48
N SER A 450 21.01 2.55 22.12
CA SER A 450 20.66 3.64 23.05
C SER A 450 19.16 3.91 23.02
N ASP A 451 18.65 4.57 24.05
CA ASP A 451 17.22 4.90 24.16
C ASP A 451 16.72 5.77 22.99
N ASP A 452 17.58 6.61 22.43
CA ASP A 452 17.32 7.52 21.31
C ASP A 452 17.83 6.99 19.96
N VAL A 453 18.11 5.68 19.87
CA VAL A 453 18.66 5.07 18.66
C VAL A 453 17.77 5.39 17.45
N SER A 454 18.38 6.03 16.45
CA SER A 454 17.69 6.26 15.19
C SER A 454 17.46 4.94 14.45
N PRO A 455 16.24 4.66 13.95
CA PRO A 455 15.97 3.51 13.07
C PRO A 455 16.94 3.41 11.89
N VAL A 456 17.40 4.55 11.35
CA VAL A 456 18.34 4.59 10.22
C VAL A 456 19.66 3.90 10.58
N GLN A 457 20.04 3.88 11.86
CA GLN A 457 21.26 3.24 12.32
C GLN A 457 21.10 1.74 12.65
N THR A 458 19.88 1.20 12.65
CA THR A 458 19.57 -0.19 13.03
C THR A 458 20.53 -1.19 12.42
N PHE A 459 20.59 -1.25 11.09
CA PHE A 459 21.44 -2.22 10.42
C PHE A 459 22.90 -1.84 10.43
N ARG A 460 23.24 -0.54 10.55
CA ARG A 460 24.64 -0.13 10.72
C ARG A 460 25.20 -0.73 12.01
N LEU A 461 24.47 -0.65 13.11
CA LEU A 461 24.85 -1.20 14.41
C LEU A 461 24.90 -2.74 14.38
N ILE A 462 23.84 -3.38 13.89
CA ILE A 462 23.75 -4.85 13.81
C ILE A 462 24.89 -5.40 12.93
N LEU A 463 25.05 -4.89 11.71
CA LEU A 463 26.05 -5.43 10.78
C LEU A 463 27.48 -5.20 11.28
N ASN A 464 27.76 -4.04 11.91
CA ASN A 464 29.05 -3.76 12.53
C ASN A 464 29.39 -4.76 13.63
N HIS A 465 28.42 -5.15 14.45
CA HIS A 465 28.62 -6.11 15.54
C HIS A 465 28.88 -7.53 14.99
N TYR A 466 27.99 -8.06 14.16
CA TYR A 466 28.04 -9.47 13.75
C TYR A 466 29.08 -9.76 12.66
N PHE A 467 29.38 -8.76 11.80
CA PHE A 467 30.23 -8.94 10.61
C PHE A 467 31.46 -8.02 10.57
N GLY A 468 31.71 -7.25 11.63
CA GLY A 468 32.92 -6.44 11.75
C GLY A 468 33.05 -5.31 10.73
N THR A 469 31.95 -4.76 10.23
CA THR A 469 31.92 -3.78 9.12
C THR A 469 32.29 -2.34 9.50
N ALA A 470 32.87 -2.13 10.69
CA ALA A 470 33.28 -0.79 11.12
C ALA A 470 34.28 -0.20 10.11
N GLY A 471 33.85 0.82 9.36
CA GLY A 471 34.63 1.47 8.28
C GLY A 471 34.22 1.11 6.85
N GLN A 472 33.38 0.09 6.62
CA GLN A 472 32.85 -0.28 5.29
C GLN A 472 31.42 0.23 5.04
N VAL A 473 30.72 0.65 6.11
CA VAL A 473 29.47 1.39 6.03
C VAL A 473 29.80 2.86 6.30
N PRO A 474 29.65 3.77 5.31
CA PRO A 474 29.88 5.20 5.50
C PRO A 474 29.10 5.69 6.71
N GLY A 475 29.75 6.44 7.59
CA GLY A 475 29.07 7.14 8.67
C GLY A 475 28.37 8.38 8.15
N ASP A 476 27.19 8.68 8.69
CA ASP A 476 26.54 9.96 8.46
C ASP A 476 27.28 10.99 9.31
N ARG A 477 27.78 12.05 8.67
CA ARG A 477 28.20 13.28 9.35
C ARG A 477 27.02 14.22 9.47
#